data_AF-A0A7W1G4J6-F1
#
_entry.id   AF-A0A7W1G4J6-F1
#
_cell.length_a   1.000
_cell.length_b   1.000
_cell.length_c   1.000
_cell.angle_alpha   90.00
_cell.angle_beta   90.00
_cell.angle_gamma   90.00
#
_symmetry.space_group_name_H-M   'P 1'
#
loop_
_entity.id
_entity.type
_entity.pdbx_description
1 polymer ?
#
loop_
_entity_poly.entity_id
_entity_poly.type
_entity_poly.pdbx_seq_one_letter_code
_entity_poly.pdbx_strand_id
1 'polypeptide(L)'
;MIPRALALALLLLAPLLTVPAAASEAIAPHWDHLPAIGYQGEDLVFSWRAEDGSWSVAHGADRLDVQSGDDGRSRSVAVRIEDADSARDDVVFTRAAQSARVRLIRPGGGRQLAIDADCRHLLSAGTPAVLVLPRIESEADRRWGLLAALSTSESVTCEVVLREPAEDNGSGSGILGLIATAQSVDVAKRSVLILAAGSDGRVGWTHRAYRQCVAWLVADLECRAAAHVVLAGPIGPRADYANLAPLQRQVIDVANAYHCRLLDLSSMADDAHWQLAPGILGPRLNPSGEAALAALLRPWRSRAASTRE
;
A
#
# COMPACT_ATOMS: atom_id res chain seq x y z
N MET A 1 -24.64 31.64 -63.10
CA MET A 1 -23.19 31.43 -62.97
C MET A 1 -22.71 32.19 -61.75
N ILE A 2 -22.65 31.54 -60.60
CA ILE A 2 -22.18 32.11 -59.33
C ILE A 2 -20.77 31.52 -59.09
N PRO A 3 -19.76 32.34 -58.79
CA PRO A 3 -18.37 31.90 -58.82
C PRO A 3 -18.08 30.93 -57.66
N ARG A 4 -17.43 29.80 -57.99
CA ARG A 4 -17.01 28.70 -57.10
C ARG A 4 -16.10 29.11 -55.93
N ALA A 5 -15.72 30.38 -55.82
CA ALA A 5 -14.84 30.90 -54.77
C ALA A 5 -15.56 31.17 -53.43
N LEU A 6 -16.89 31.25 -53.40
CA LEU A 6 -17.64 31.58 -52.17
C LEU A 6 -18.10 30.36 -51.34
N ALA A 7 -18.05 29.15 -51.90
CA ALA A 7 -18.41 27.92 -51.18
C ALA A 7 -17.30 27.38 -50.26
N LEU A 8 -16.06 27.83 -50.46
CA LEU A 8 -14.91 27.40 -49.64
C LEU A 8 -14.72 28.24 -48.36
N ALA A 9 -15.28 29.44 -48.30
CA ALA A 9 -15.15 30.33 -47.15
C ALA A 9 -16.12 30.02 -46.00
N LEU A 10 -17.22 29.30 -46.26
CA LEU A 10 -18.18 28.88 -45.23
C LEU A 10 -17.88 27.52 -44.59
N LEU A 11 -16.94 26.75 -45.16
CA LEU A 11 -16.51 25.44 -44.62
C LEU A 11 -15.27 25.52 -43.73
N LEU A 12 -14.70 26.71 -43.55
CA LEU A 12 -13.53 26.96 -42.68
C LEU A 12 -13.89 27.64 -41.34
N LEU A 13 -15.18 27.81 -41.03
CA LEU A 13 -15.66 28.48 -39.82
C LEU A 13 -16.33 27.54 -38.80
N ALA A 14 -16.20 26.22 -38.98
CA ALA A 14 -16.84 25.22 -38.11
C ALA A 14 -15.88 24.17 -37.52
N PRO A 15 -14.78 24.58 -36.85
CA PRO A 15 -14.32 23.75 -35.74
C PRO A 15 -13.70 24.59 -34.63
N LEU A 16 -14.44 25.32 -33.79
CA LEU A 16 -13.79 26.02 -32.66
C LEU A 16 -14.66 26.31 -31.43
N LEU A 17 -15.84 25.67 -31.32
CA LEU A 17 -16.66 25.74 -30.11
C LEU A 17 -17.19 24.35 -29.70
N THR A 18 -16.35 23.31 -29.81
CA THR A 18 -16.40 22.29 -28.75
C THR A 18 -15.74 22.91 -27.55
N VAL A 19 -16.51 23.68 -26.78
CA VAL A 19 -16.18 23.92 -25.37
C VAL A 19 -15.97 22.51 -24.82
N PRO A 20 -14.74 22.10 -24.43
CA PRO A 20 -14.62 20.85 -23.69
C PRO A 20 -15.59 21.02 -22.54
N ALA A 21 -16.65 20.19 -22.50
CA ALA A 21 -17.58 20.17 -21.39
C ALA A 21 -16.68 20.19 -20.17
N ALA A 22 -16.67 21.33 -19.46
CA ALA A 22 -15.72 21.56 -18.38
C ALA A 22 -15.85 20.31 -17.54
N ALA A 23 -14.81 19.47 -17.57
CA ALA A 23 -14.80 18.26 -16.81
C ALA A 23 -14.93 18.79 -15.40
N SER A 24 -16.16 18.74 -14.89
CA SER A 24 -16.49 19.25 -13.58
C SER A 24 -15.52 18.49 -12.71
N GLU A 25 -14.50 19.20 -12.25
CA GLU A 25 -13.46 18.65 -11.41
C GLU A 25 -14.25 18.02 -10.27
N ALA A 26 -14.35 16.70 -10.30
CA ALA A 26 -15.27 16.00 -9.46
C ALA A 26 -14.73 16.23 -8.07
N ILE A 27 -15.38 17.13 -7.32
CA ILE A 27 -14.99 17.46 -5.96
C ILE A 27 -15.13 16.17 -5.19
N ALA A 28 -14.01 15.46 -5.04
CA ALA A 28 -13.92 14.28 -4.21
C ALA A 28 -14.19 14.74 -2.77
N PRO A 29 -14.87 13.92 -1.94
CA PRO A 29 -15.00 14.22 -0.53
C PRO A 29 -13.60 14.38 0.08
N HIS A 30 -13.48 15.31 1.01
CA HIS A 30 -12.30 15.34 1.86
C HIS A 30 -12.45 14.20 2.87
N TRP A 31 -11.69 13.12 2.64
CA TRP A 31 -11.69 11.97 3.53
C TRP A 31 -11.04 12.34 4.86
N ASP A 32 -11.80 12.28 5.94
CA ASP A 32 -11.23 12.32 7.29
C ASP A 32 -10.65 10.94 7.66
N HIS A 33 -11.26 9.87 7.14
CA HIS A 33 -10.75 8.52 7.21
C HIS A 33 -11.03 7.74 5.92
N LEU A 34 -9.97 7.33 5.24
CA LEU A 34 -10.00 6.37 4.14
C LEU A 34 -9.19 5.14 4.57
N PRO A 35 -9.81 3.96 4.73
CA PRO A 35 -9.10 2.78 5.21
C PRO A 35 -8.05 2.39 4.17
N ALA A 36 -6.80 2.17 4.60
CA ALA A 36 -5.76 1.72 3.67
C ALA A 36 -6.00 0.29 3.17
N ILE A 37 -6.62 -0.55 4.01
CA ILE A 37 -6.83 -1.97 3.74
C ILE A 37 -8.02 -2.53 4.55
N GLY A 38 -8.65 -3.59 4.04
CA GLY A 38 -9.47 -4.49 4.84
C GLY A 38 -9.56 -5.90 4.24
N TYR A 39 -10.10 -6.85 5.00
CA TYR A 39 -10.35 -8.17 4.45
C TYR A 39 -11.63 -8.17 3.61
N GLN A 40 -11.69 -9.07 2.64
CA GLN A 40 -12.95 -9.42 2.01
C GLN A 40 -13.97 -9.94 3.04
N GLY A 41 -15.23 -9.56 2.86
CA GLY A 41 -16.34 -9.85 3.77
C GLY A 41 -16.38 -8.97 5.01
N GLU A 42 -15.47 -8.00 5.15
CA GLU A 42 -15.48 -7.04 6.25
C GLU A 42 -16.07 -5.70 5.85
N ASP A 43 -16.54 -4.99 6.87
CA ASP A 43 -17.03 -3.64 6.74
C ASP A 43 -15.85 -2.68 6.64
N LEU A 44 -15.70 -2.05 5.48
CA LEU A 44 -14.81 -0.93 5.26
C LEU A 44 -15.53 0.35 5.65
N VAL A 45 -15.02 1.03 6.68
CA VAL A 45 -15.61 2.29 7.17
C VAL A 45 -14.92 3.46 6.47
N PHE A 46 -15.68 4.23 5.72
CA PHE A 46 -15.23 5.47 5.08
C PHE A 46 -15.82 6.66 5.82
N SER A 47 -15.01 7.67 6.14
CA SER A 47 -15.46 8.87 6.85
C SER A 47 -15.04 10.15 6.16
N TRP A 48 -15.92 11.14 6.16
CA TRP A 48 -15.72 12.47 5.58
C TRP A 48 -16.40 13.55 6.43
N ARG A 49 -16.05 14.81 6.17
CA ARG A 49 -16.58 15.95 6.91
C ARG A 49 -18.08 16.12 6.66
N ALA A 50 -18.86 16.38 7.70
CA ALA A 50 -20.30 16.59 7.58
C ALA A 50 -20.66 17.77 6.65
N GLU A 51 -19.77 18.75 6.53
CA GLU A 51 -19.87 19.89 5.59
C GLU A 51 -19.85 19.45 4.13
N ASP A 52 -19.23 18.29 3.83
CA ASP A 52 -19.29 17.64 2.53
C ASP A 52 -20.63 16.91 2.30
N GLY A 53 -21.63 17.10 3.15
CA GLY A 53 -23.00 16.63 2.94
C GLY A 53 -23.19 15.11 3.01
N SER A 54 -24.34 14.64 2.50
CA SER A 54 -24.70 13.21 2.52
C SER A 54 -24.20 12.54 1.25
N TRP A 55 -23.11 11.78 1.35
CA TRP A 55 -22.76 10.83 0.30
C TRP A 55 -23.52 9.51 0.50
N SER A 56 -23.93 8.89 -0.59
CA SER A 56 -24.49 7.54 -0.62
C SER A 56 -23.64 6.64 -1.50
N VAL A 57 -23.58 5.35 -1.21
CA VAL A 57 -22.90 4.39 -2.09
C VAL A 57 -23.86 3.99 -3.21
N ALA A 58 -23.41 4.08 -4.47
CA ALA A 58 -24.19 3.70 -5.63
C ALA A 58 -24.51 2.20 -5.63
N HIS A 59 -25.68 1.82 -6.16
CA HIS A 59 -26.24 0.47 -6.00
C HIS A 59 -25.27 -0.68 -6.36
N GLY A 60 -25.15 -1.61 -5.42
CA GLY A 60 -24.61 -2.96 -5.63
C GLY A 60 -23.33 -3.31 -4.87
N ALA A 61 -22.75 -2.39 -4.09
CA ALA A 61 -22.08 -2.83 -2.88
C ALA A 61 -23.19 -3.10 -1.84
N ASP A 62 -23.11 -4.21 -1.10
CA ASP A 62 -24.04 -4.46 -0.01
C ASP A 62 -23.78 -3.43 1.08
N ARG A 63 -24.58 -2.37 1.02
CA ARG A 63 -24.47 -1.21 1.90
C ARG A 63 -25.02 -1.60 3.26
N LEU A 64 -24.15 -1.57 4.26
CA LEU A 64 -24.56 -1.59 5.66
C LEU A 64 -24.55 -0.14 6.15
N ASP A 65 -25.75 0.39 6.40
CA ASP A 65 -26.09 1.63 7.11
C ASP A 65 -25.09 2.81 7.11
N VAL A 66 -25.56 3.98 6.68
CA VAL A 66 -24.85 5.24 6.93
C VAL A 66 -25.04 5.63 8.39
N GLN A 67 -23.94 5.79 9.12
CA GLN A 67 -23.93 6.27 10.50
C GLN A 67 -23.40 7.71 10.53
N SER A 68 -24.18 8.60 11.14
CA SER A 68 -23.66 9.92 11.53
C SER A 68 -22.73 9.73 12.72
N GLY A 69 -21.55 10.33 12.72
CA GLY A 69 -20.69 10.33 13.89
C GLY A 69 -21.34 11.05 15.06
N ASP A 70 -21.06 10.62 16.29
CA ASP A 70 -21.60 11.20 17.53
C ASP A 70 -21.25 12.69 17.71
N ASP A 71 -20.21 13.16 17.01
CA ASP A 71 -19.71 14.54 17.09
C ASP A 71 -20.48 15.52 16.19
N GLY A 72 -21.36 15.04 15.30
CA GLY A 72 -22.05 15.83 14.29
C GLY A 72 -21.13 16.49 13.24
N ARG A 73 -19.81 16.28 13.32
CA ARG A 73 -18.78 16.85 12.44
C ARG A 73 -18.30 15.87 11.39
N SER A 74 -18.42 14.58 11.68
CA SER A 74 -17.99 13.51 10.78
C SER A 74 -19.18 12.66 10.35
N ARG A 75 -19.16 12.18 9.11
CA ARG A 75 -20.13 11.22 8.58
C ARG A 75 -19.39 10.00 8.11
N SER A 76 -19.97 8.83 8.36
CA SER A 76 -19.35 7.56 8.00
C SER A 76 -20.31 6.63 7.28
N VAL A 77 -19.77 5.80 6.40
CA VAL A 77 -20.51 4.67 5.82
C VAL A 77 -19.66 3.41 5.88
N ALA A 78 -20.29 2.32 6.30
CA ALA A 78 -19.69 0.99 6.22
C ALA A 78 -20.05 0.36 4.87
N VAL A 79 -19.05 -0.15 4.17
CA VAL A 79 -19.21 -0.85 2.90
C VAL A 79 -18.64 -2.24 3.05
N ARG A 80 -19.47 -3.26 2.89
CA ARG A 80 -19.02 -4.65 2.88
C ARG A 80 -18.72 -5.10 1.46
N ILE A 81 -17.61 -5.82 1.30
CA ILE A 81 -17.22 -6.41 0.01
C ILE A 81 -17.43 -7.92 0.12
N GLU A 82 -18.58 -8.42 -0.31
CA GLU A 82 -18.96 -9.83 -0.05
C GLU A 82 -18.27 -10.84 -0.99
N ASP A 83 -17.85 -10.45 -2.19
CA ASP A 83 -17.52 -11.43 -3.23
C ASP A 83 -16.16 -11.24 -3.94
N ALA A 84 -15.45 -12.36 -4.14
CA ALA A 84 -14.13 -12.43 -4.77
C ALA A 84 -14.26 -12.37 -6.29
N ASP A 85 -15.35 -12.94 -6.81
CA ASP A 85 -15.65 -13.02 -8.24
C ASP A 85 -16.49 -11.85 -8.76
N SER A 86 -16.99 -10.99 -7.86
CA SER A 86 -17.58 -9.74 -8.30
C SER A 86 -16.47 -8.85 -8.86
N ALA A 87 -16.49 -8.64 -10.18
CA ALA A 87 -15.59 -7.77 -10.95
C ALA A 87 -15.69 -6.27 -10.58
N ARG A 88 -16.13 -5.97 -9.35
CA ARG A 88 -16.21 -4.63 -8.82
C ARG A 88 -14.83 -4.24 -8.32
N ASP A 89 -14.20 -3.38 -9.10
CA ASP A 89 -12.90 -2.78 -8.79
C ASP A 89 -13.05 -1.39 -8.16
N ASP A 90 -14.29 -0.88 -8.01
CA ASP A 90 -14.55 0.47 -7.49
C ASP A 90 -15.76 0.49 -6.54
N VAL A 91 -15.67 1.30 -5.48
CA VAL A 91 -16.80 1.81 -4.68
C VAL A 91 -17.11 3.22 -5.15
N VAL A 92 -18.37 3.45 -5.55
CA VAL A 92 -18.81 4.76 -6.06
C VAL A 92 -19.67 5.45 -5.02
N PHE A 93 -19.25 6.62 -4.59
CA PHE A 93 -19.98 7.51 -3.71
C PHE A 93 -20.70 8.57 -4.56
N THR A 94 -21.97 8.83 -4.29
CA THR A 94 -22.78 9.81 -5.01
C THR A 94 -23.37 10.84 -4.04
N ARG A 95 -23.34 12.11 -4.43
CA ARG A 95 -23.97 13.22 -3.71
C ARG A 95 -24.62 14.16 -4.71
N ALA A 96 -25.95 14.20 -4.75
CA ALA A 96 -26.70 14.94 -5.76
C ALA A 96 -26.21 14.62 -7.21
N ALA A 97 -25.64 15.60 -7.92
CA ALA A 97 -25.09 15.42 -9.27
C ALA A 97 -23.57 15.08 -9.29
N GLN A 98 -22.95 14.86 -8.13
CA GLN A 98 -21.53 14.57 -7.99
C GLN A 98 -21.30 13.09 -7.71
N SER A 99 -20.16 12.59 -8.17
CA SER A 99 -19.69 11.24 -7.88
C SER A 99 -18.22 11.24 -7.52
N ALA A 100 -17.84 10.45 -6.52
CA ALA A 100 -16.46 10.12 -6.17
C ALA A 100 -16.27 8.61 -6.24
N ARG A 101 -15.05 8.18 -6.56
CA ARG A 101 -14.72 6.76 -6.68
C ARG A 101 -13.56 6.42 -5.77
N VAL A 102 -13.60 5.21 -5.23
CA VAL A 102 -12.49 4.60 -4.51
C VAL A 102 -12.24 3.24 -5.12
N ARG A 103 -11.02 2.96 -5.56
CA ARG A 103 -10.66 1.69 -6.17
C ARG A 103 -10.39 0.64 -5.10
N LEU A 104 -10.81 -0.58 -5.37
CA LEU A 104 -10.58 -1.77 -4.55
C LEU A 104 -9.50 -2.60 -5.22
N ILE A 105 -8.33 -2.68 -4.60
CA ILE A 105 -7.14 -3.27 -5.23
C ILE A 105 -6.80 -4.59 -4.55
N ARG A 106 -6.97 -5.68 -5.28
CA ARG A 106 -6.63 -7.04 -4.86
C ARG A 106 -5.16 -7.36 -5.18
N PRO A 107 -4.55 -8.35 -4.50
CA PRO A 107 -3.22 -8.86 -4.87
C PRO A 107 -3.10 -9.16 -6.38
N GLY A 108 -2.00 -8.75 -7.01
CA GLY A 108 -1.77 -8.85 -8.45
C GLY A 108 -2.38 -7.71 -9.28
N GLY A 109 -3.37 -7.00 -8.73
CA GLY A 109 -4.02 -5.83 -9.33
C GLY A 109 -3.35 -4.49 -9.02
N GLY A 110 -2.25 -4.49 -8.27
CA GLY A 110 -1.58 -3.29 -7.77
C GLY A 110 -0.89 -2.40 -8.80
N ARG A 111 -0.89 -2.75 -10.10
CA ARG A 111 -0.22 -1.94 -11.12
C ARG A 111 -0.70 -0.49 -11.05
N GLN A 112 0.25 0.45 -11.04
CA GLN A 112 0.01 1.90 -10.93
C GLN A 112 -0.45 2.40 -9.55
N LEU A 113 -0.31 1.61 -8.48
CA LEU A 113 -0.41 2.19 -7.14
C LEU A 113 0.73 3.19 -6.92
N ALA A 114 0.35 4.37 -6.47
CA ALA A 114 1.22 5.42 -5.99
C ALA A 114 0.77 5.83 -4.59
N ILE A 115 1.62 6.54 -3.86
CA ILE A 115 1.22 7.23 -2.63
C ILE A 115 0.85 8.68 -2.97
N ASP A 116 -0.11 9.23 -2.25
CA ASP A 116 -0.45 10.65 -2.37
C ASP A 116 0.67 11.57 -1.85
N ALA A 117 0.55 12.88 -2.11
CA ALA A 117 1.57 13.86 -1.73
C ALA A 117 1.78 13.95 -0.20
N ASP A 118 0.77 13.61 0.58
CA ASP A 118 0.81 13.63 2.04
C ASP A 118 1.34 12.32 2.65
N CYS A 119 1.64 11.31 1.82
CA CYS A 119 2.08 9.99 2.23
C CYS A 119 1.07 9.23 3.13
N ARG A 120 -0.22 9.51 2.97
CA ARG A 120 -1.30 8.95 3.82
C ARG A 120 -2.18 7.95 3.10
N HIS A 121 -2.37 8.13 1.80
CA HIS A 121 -3.31 7.32 1.02
C HIS A 121 -2.65 6.76 -0.22
N LEU A 122 -3.12 5.58 -0.62
CA LEU A 122 -2.78 5.00 -1.91
C LEU A 122 -3.69 5.58 -3.00
N LEU A 123 -3.12 5.79 -4.17
CA LEU A 123 -3.79 6.23 -5.39
C LEU A 123 -3.56 5.20 -6.49
N SER A 124 -4.57 4.90 -7.29
CA SER A 124 -4.45 4.13 -8.53
C SER A 124 -4.95 4.99 -9.69
N ALA A 125 -4.05 5.34 -10.61
CA ALA A 125 -4.34 6.27 -11.71
C ALA A 125 -5.00 7.58 -11.24
N GLY A 126 -4.54 8.14 -10.11
CA GLY A 126 -5.08 9.37 -9.50
C GLY A 126 -6.37 9.21 -8.72
N THR A 127 -6.93 7.99 -8.62
CA THR A 127 -8.13 7.71 -7.82
C THR A 127 -7.73 7.09 -6.48
N PRO A 128 -8.30 7.50 -5.33
CA PRO A 128 -8.02 6.86 -4.05
C PRO A 128 -8.22 5.35 -4.10
N ALA A 129 -7.33 4.60 -3.48
CA ALA A 129 -7.30 3.15 -3.52
C ALA A 129 -7.30 2.55 -2.12
N VAL A 130 -8.06 1.49 -1.94
CA VAL A 130 -8.11 0.66 -0.74
C VAL A 130 -7.68 -0.75 -1.12
N LEU A 131 -6.75 -1.29 -0.36
CA LEU A 131 -6.30 -2.66 -0.54
C LEU A 131 -7.36 -3.63 -0.02
N VAL A 132 -7.62 -4.69 -0.78
CA VAL A 132 -8.56 -5.76 -0.37
C VAL A 132 -7.80 -7.06 -0.30
N LEU A 133 -7.78 -7.67 0.88
CA LEU A 133 -7.07 -8.91 1.14
C LEU A 133 -8.08 -10.07 1.30
N PRO A 134 -7.94 -11.19 0.56
CA PRO A 134 -8.74 -12.37 0.84
C PRO A 134 -8.42 -12.91 2.24
N ARG A 135 -9.43 -13.50 2.91
CA ARG A 135 -9.22 -14.15 4.21
C ARG A 135 -8.58 -15.52 3.97
N ILE A 136 -7.24 -15.57 4.00
CA ILE A 136 -6.50 -16.84 3.92
C ILE A 136 -6.93 -17.81 5.04
N GLU A 137 -7.26 -17.29 6.22
CA GLU A 137 -7.74 -18.09 7.35
C GLU A 137 -9.07 -18.82 7.08
N SER A 138 -9.89 -18.35 6.13
CA SER A 138 -11.14 -19.03 5.73
C SER A 138 -10.97 -20.01 4.56
N GLU A 139 -9.88 -19.91 3.79
CA GLU A 139 -9.61 -20.77 2.63
C GLU A 139 -8.57 -21.87 2.92
N ALA A 140 -7.80 -21.76 4.00
CA ALA A 140 -6.72 -22.69 4.30
C ALA A 140 -7.21 -24.13 4.56
N ASP A 141 -7.17 -24.94 3.51
CA ASP A 141 -6.97 -26.38 3.59
C ASP A 141 -5.63 -26.62 4.31
N ARG A 142 -5.70 -26.80 5.63
CA ARG A 142 -4.58 -26.95 6.60
C ARG A 142 -3.52 -27.99 6.18
N ARG A 143 -3.81 -28.82 5.17
CA ARG A 143 -2.93 -29.83 4.60
C ARG A 143 -1.68 -29.26 3.92
N TRP A 144 -1.71 -28.05 3.38
CA TRP A 144 -0.55 -27.46 2.70
C TRP A 144 0.51 -26.87 3.63
N GLY A 145 0.11 -26.40 4.82
CA GLY A 145 1.05 -25.87 5.82
C GLY A 145 2.06 -26.91 6.35
N LEU A 146 1.70 -28.21 6.32
CA LEU A 146 2.57 -29.30 6.74
C LEU A 146 3.66 -29.65 5.71
N LEU A 147 3.40 -29.47 4.42
CA LEU A 147 4.38 -29.73 3.37
C LEU A 147 5.39 -28.59 3.22
N ALA A 148 4.97 -27.34 3.48
CA ALA A 148 5.83 -26.16 3.42
C ALA A 148 6.79 -26.05 4.62
N ALA A 149 6.44 -26.62 5.78
CA ALA A 149 7.30 -26.71 6.96
C ALA A 149 8.58 -27.55 6.73
N LEU A 150 8.64 -28.30 5.62
CA LEU A 150 9.82 -29.03 5.17
C LEU A 150 10.80 -28.16 4.36
N SER A 151 10.47 -26.88 4.14
CA SER A 151 11.37 -25.91 3.49
C SER A 151 12.62 -25.69 4.34
N THR A 152 13.77 -26.04 3.77
CA THR A 152 15.09 -26.04 4.41
C THR A 152 15.45 -24.65 4.94
N SER A 153 16.14 -24.56 6.08
CA SER A 153 16.58 -23.31 6.73
C SER A 153 17.65 -22.52 5.96
N GLU A 154 18.02 -22.94 4.76
CA GLU A 154 19.08 -22.33 3.97
C GLU A 154 18.69 -20.93 3.46
N SER A 155 19.62 -19.98 3.51
CA SER A 155 19.40 -18.63 2.99
C SER A 155 19.06 -18.68 1.49
N VAL A 156 17.98 -18.00 1.10
CA VAL A 156 17.64 -17.79 -0.31
C VAL A 156 18.24 -16.48 -0.77
N THR A 157 19.00 -16.53 -1.87
CA THR A 157 19.51 -15.32 -2.51
C THR A 157 18.37 -14.56 -3.18
N CYS A 158 18.15 -13.31 -2.78
CA CYS A 158 17.15 -12.40 -3.33
C CYS A 158 17.77 -11.51 -4.41
N GLU A 159 17.14 -11.51 -5.59
CA GLU A 159 17.50 -10.65 -6.72
C GLU A 159 16.87 -9.26 -6.59
N VAL A 160 15.78 -9.14 -5.83
CA VAL A 160 15.07 -7.88 -5.58
C VAL A 160 15.11 -7.58 -4.10
N VAL A 161 15.45 -6.33 -3.76
CA VAL A 161 15.32 -5.80 -2.40
C VAL A 161 14.34 -4.65 -2.44
N LEU A 162 13.23 -4.80 -1.73
CA LEU A 162 12.27 -3.74 -1.49
C LEU A 162 12.62 -3.11 -0.14
N ARG A 163 12.88 -1.81 -0.15
CA ARG A 163 13.11 -0.99 1.04
C ARG A 163 12.39 0.34 0.89
N GLU A 164 12.11 0.99 2.01
CA GLU A 164 11.57 2.35 2.01
C GLU A 164 12.49 3.28 1.18
N PRO A 165 11.95 4.12 0.29
CA PRO A 165 12.74 5.13 -0.40
C PRO A 165 13.39 6.07 0.60
N ALA A 166 14.63 6.47 0.37
CA ALA A 166 15.30 7.44 1.22
C ALA A 166 14.66 8.83 1.02
N GLU A 167 13.72 9.23 1.87
CA GLU A 167 13.09 10.55 1.81
C GLU A 167 13.82 11.58 2.69
N ASP A 168 14.25 12.69 2.10
CA ASP A 168 15.07 13.72 2.76
C ASP A 168 14.42 14.37 4.00
N ASN A 169 13.09 14.30 4.13
CA ASN A 169 12.33 15.04 5.15
C ASN A 169 11.85 14.20 6.35
N GLY A 170 12.19 12.91 6.42
CA GLY A 170 11.86 12.06 7.57
C GLY A 170 10.38 11.66 7.72
N SER A 171 9.50 12.17 6.86
CA SER A 171 8.09 11.76 6.72
C SER A 171 7.97 10.48 5.92
N GLY A 172 8.60 9.40 6.39
CA GLY A 172 8.63 8.14 5.66
C GLY A 172 7.22 7.65 5.31
N SER A 173 7.03 7.30 4.04
CA SER A 173 5.79 6.72 3.50
C SER A 173 5.48 5.31 4.01
N GLY A 174 6.42 4.71 4.77
CA GLY A 174 6.19 3.48 5.52
C GLY A 174 5.83 2.29 4.62
N ILE A 175 5.01 1.37 5.16
CA ILE A 175 4.53 0.20 4.42
C ILE A 175 3.73 0.56 3.15
N LEU A 176 3.02 1.71 3.13
CA LEU A 176 2.27 2.13 1.93
C LEU A 176 3.20 2.57 0.81
N GLY A 177 4.26 3.32 1.13
CA GLY A 177 5.32 3.68 0.18
C GLY A 177 6.03 2.45 -0.38
N LEU A 178 6.27 1.44 0.48
CA LEU A 178 6.84 0.16 0.06
C LEU A 178 5.92 -0.59 -0.90
N ILE A 179 4.61 -0.62 -0.61
CA ILE A 179 3.59 -1.23 -1.47
C ILE A 179 3.58 -0.55 -2.85
N ALA A 180 3.56 0.79 -2.89
CA ALA A 180 3.61 1.54 -4.14
C ALA A 180 4.91 1.26 -4.92
N THR A 181 6.05 1.29 -4.24
CA THR A 181 7.37 1.01 -4.84
C THR A 181 7.42 -0.38 -5.46
N ALA A 182 6.88 -1.40 -4.78
CA ALA A 182 6.86 -2.78 -5.24
C ALA A 182 6.15 -2.97 -6.60
N GLN A 183 5.26 -2.06 -6.99
CA GLN A 183 4.50 -2.15 -8.25
C GLN A 183 5.33 -1.76 -9.46
N SER A 184 6.43 -1.02 -9.26
CA SER A 184 7.37 -0.65 -10.32
C SER A 184 8.41 -1.74 -10.62
N VAL A 185 8.49 -2.77 -9.78
CA VAL A 185 9.52 -3.81 -9.85
C VAL A 185 8.97 -5.08 -10.48
N ASP A 186 9.70 -5.62 -11.47
CA ASP A 186 9.45 -6.95 -12.00
C ASP A 186 10.02 -8.02 -11.05
N VAL A 187 9.11 -8.82 -10.51
CA VAL A 187 9.36 -9.85 -9.50
C VAL A 187 9.14 -11.27 -10.02
N ALA A 188 8.70 -11.43 -11.28
CA ALA A 188 8.37 -12.74 -11.81
C ALA A 188 9.57 -13.68 -11.78
N LYS A 189 9.40 -14.83 -11.12
CA LYS A 189 10.41 -15.88 -10.88
C LYS A 189 11.65 -15.38 -10.12
N ARG A 190 11.56 -14.26 -9.42
CA ARG A 190 12.64 -13.70 -8.59
C ARG A 190 12.32 -13.86 -7.12
N SER A 191 13.35 -14.00 -6.32
CA SER A 191 13.27 -13.96 -4.86
C SER A 191 13.35 -12.52 -4.39
N VAL A 192 12.45 -12.14 -3.49
CA VAL A 192 12.25 -10.76 -3.04
C VAL A 192 12.53 -10.67 -1.55
N LEU A 193 13.44 -9.78 -1.16
CA LEU A 193 13.65 -9.39 0.23
C LEU A 193 12.89 -8.10 0.52
N ILE A 194 12.02 -8.11 1.51
CA ILE A 194 11.25 -6.95 1.98
C ILE A 194 11.85 -6.47 3.30
N LEU A 195 12.39 -5.25 3.31
CA LEU A 195 12.81 -4.56 4.51
C LEU A 195 11.69 -3.63 4.96
N ALA A 196 10.94 -4.02 5.99
CA ALA A 196 9.88 -3.18 6.52
C ALA A 196 10.45 -1.85 7.06
N ALA A 197 9.68 -0.78 6.89
CA ALA A 197 10.12 0.58 7.19
C ALA A 197 10.17 0.85 8.70
N GLY A 198 11.28 1.40 9.20
CA GLY A 198 11.38 1.83 10.60
C GLY A 198 10.44 2.99 10.94
N SER A 199 10.10 3.81 9.93
CA SER A 199 9.19 4.96 10.04
C SER A 199 7.77 4.55 10.49
N ASP A 200 7.34 3.32 10.20
CA ASP A 200 6.01 2.80 10.59
C ASP A 200 5.79 2.82 12.10
N GLY A 201 6.86 2.77 12.91
CA GLY A 201 6.78 2.93 14.36
C GLY A 201 6.24 4.29 14.83
N ARG A 202 6.19 5.29 13.94
CA ARG A 202 5.78 6.67 14.25
C ARG A 202 4.42 7.06 13.64
N VAL A 203 3.89 6.24 12.73
CA VAL A 203 2.65 6.51 11.98
C VAL A 203 1.38 6.19 12.80
N GLY A 204 1.53 5.48 13.94
CA GLY A 204 0.40 5.14 14.81
C GLY A 204 -0.50 4.04 14.24
N TRP A 205 0.09 3.09 13.50
CA TRP A 205 -0.64 1.96 12.94
C TRP A 205 -1.40 1.16 14.00
N THR A 206 -2.65 0.79 13.67
CA THR A 206 -3.26 -0.34 14.37
C THR A 206 -2.54 -1.62 13.98
N HIS A 207 -2.30 -2.52 14.94
CA HIS A 207 -1.59 -3.78 14.68
C HIS A 207 -2.26 -4.57 13.53
N ARG A 208 -3.60 -4.55 13.50
CA ARG A 208 -4.41 -5.19 12.48
C ARG A 208 -4.15 -4.62 11.08
N ALA A 209 -4.25 -3.30 10.90
CA ALA A 209 -4.08 -2.68 9.59
C ALA A 209 -2.65 -2.90 9.07
N TYR A 210 -1.64 -2.77 9.94
CA TYR A 210 -0.26 -3.04 9.56
C TYR A 210 -0.06 -4.49 9.12
N ARG A 211 -0.56 -5.46 9.90
CA ARG A 211 -0.52 -6.90 9.54
C ARG A 211 -1.17 -7.14 8.19
N GLN A 212 -2.33 -6.55 7.94
CA GLN A 212 -3.04 -6.66 6.67
C GLN A 212 -2.22 -6.08 5.51
N CYS A 213 -1.60 -4.90 5.67
CA CYS A 213 -0.77 -4.29 4.62
C CYS A 213 0.44 -5.18 4.26
N VAL A 214 1.15 -5.70 5.26
CA VAL A 214 2.27 -6.62 5.03
C VAL A 214 1.78 -7.90 4.34
N ALA A 215 0.67 -8.47 4.78
CA ALA A 215 0.07 -9.65 4.17
C ALA A 215 -0.36 -9.42 2.72
N TRP A 216 -0.96 -8.26 2.42
CA TRP A 216 -1.34 -7.89 1.06
C TRP A 216 -0.12 -7.74 0.15
N LEU A 217 0.96 -7.13 0.63
CA LEU A 217 2.20 -7.00 -0.12
C LEU A 217 2.80 -8.37 -0.48
N VAL A 218 2.82 -9.30 0.46
CA VAL A 218 3.27 -10.67 0.22
C VAL A 218 2.39 -11.36 -0.81
N ALA A 219 1.07 -11.33 -0.63
CA ALA A 219 0.11 -11.91 -1.56
C ALA A 219 0.26 -11.33 -2.98
N ASP A 220 0.46 -10.01 -3.09
CA ASP A 220 0.65 -9.33 -4.37
C ASP A 220 1.91 -9.83 -5.10
N LEU A 221 3.01 -10.02 -4.38
CA LEU A 221 4.24 -10.57 -4.94
C LEU A 221 4.05 -12.02 -5.40
N GLU A 222 3.35 -12.85 -4.63
CA GLU A 222 3.02 -14.23 -5.01
C GLU A 222 2.12 -14.29 -6.26
N CYS A 223 1.07 -13.46 -6.32
CA CYS A 223 0.21 -13.34 -7.51
C CYS A 223 1.00 -12.88 -8.74
N ARG A 224 2.04 -12.06 -8.55
CA ARG A 224 2.99 -11.65 -9.61
C ARG A 224 4.12 -12.66 -9.85
N ALA A 225 3.97 -13.88 -9.32
CA ALA A 225 4.85 -15.02 -9.50
C ALA A 225 6.27 -14.83 -8.93
N ALA A 226 6.44 -14.10 -7.83
CA ALA A 226 7.68 -14.13 -7.06
C ALA A 226 8.03 -15.58 -6.66
N ALA A 227 9.30 -15.97 -6.77
CA ALA A 227 9.74 -17.33 -6.46
C ALA A 227 9.78 -17.58 -4.95
N HIS A 228 10.30 -16.61 -4.20
CA HIS A 228 10.37 -16.64 -2.75
C HIS A 228 10.22 -15.23 -2.19
N VAL A 229 9.61 -15.11 -1.01
CA VAL A 229 9.54 -13.85 -0.25
C VAL A 229 10.26 -14.03 1.07
N VAL A 230 11.18 -13.09 1.35
CA VAL A 230 11.88 -12.98 2.63
C VAL A 230 11.45 -11.68 3.30
N LEU A 231 10.98 -11.76 4.53
CA LEU A 231 10.56 -10.61 5.32
C LEU A 231 11.60 -10.28 6.38
N ALA A 232 11.93 -8.99 6.50
CA ALA A 232 12.66 -8.46 7.63
C ALA A 232 11.77 -7.43 8.35
N GLY A 233 11.69 -7.55 9.67
CA GLY A 233 10.91 -6.62 10.49
C GLY A 233 11.51 -5.21 10.48
N PRO A 234 10.71 -4.20 10.88
CA PRO A 234 11.20 -2.83 10.94
C PRO A 234 12.31 -2.70 11.98
N ILE A 235 13.33 -1.89 11.67
CA ILE A 235 14.49 -1.62 12.52
C ILE A 235 14.49 -0.18 13.00
N GLY A 236 15.06 0.04 14.18
CA GLY A 236 15.20 1.37 14.79
C GLY A 236 16.13 1.29 16.00
N PRO A 237 16.50 2.45 16.57
CA PRO A 237 17.29 2.48 17.80
C PRO A 237 16.55 1.82 18.96
N ARG A 238 17.26 1.40 20.00
CA ARG A 238 16.66 0.73 21.17
C ARG A 238 15.59 1.58 21.84
N ALA A 239 15.75 2.89 21.83
CA ALA A 239 14.76 3.84 22.36
C ALA A 239 13.38 3.71 21.68
N ASP A 240 13.34 3.34 20.39
CA ASP A 240 12.10 3.21 19.61
C ASP A 240 11.50 1.78 19.69
N TYR A 241 12.17 0.85 20.37
CA TYR A 241 11.81 -0.57 20.37
C TYR A 241 10.39 -0.84 20.89
N ALA A 242 9.90 -0.04 21.84
CA ALA A 242 8.54 -0.17 22.38
C ALA A 242 7.47 -0.01 21.29
N ASN A 243 7.72 0.85 20.30
CA ASN A 243 6.81 1.08 19.17
C ASN A 243 7.02 0.06 18.05
N LEU A 244 8.25 -0.43 17.87
CA LEU A 244 8.59 -1.35 16.78
C LEU A 244 8.30 -2.82 17.10
N ALA A 245 8.45 -3.26 18.35
CA ALA A 245 8.26 -4.66 18.73
C ALA A 245 6.86 -5.22 18.37
N PRO A 246 5.74 -4.48 18.56
CA PRO A 246 4.43 -4.94 18.10
C PRO A 246 4.35 -5.15 16.59
N LEU A 247 4.97 -4.25 15.81
CA LEU A 247 5.02 -4.32 14.34
C LEU A 247 5.89 -5.49 13.87
N GLN A 248 7.03 -5.72 14.51
CA GLN A 248 7.88 -6.89 14.27
C GLN A 248 7.11 -8.20 14.49
N ARG A 249 6.31 -8.28 15.56
CA ARG A 249 5.43 -9.43 15.79
C ARG A 249 4.40 -9.61 14.65
N GLN A 250 3.81 -8.54 14.13
CA GLN A 250 2.91 -8.64 12.98
C GLN A 250 3.64 -9.17 11.73
N VAL A 251 4.89 -8.75 11.48
CA VAL A 251 5.70 -9.29 10.37
C VAL A 251 5.97 -10.79 10.55
N ILE A 252 6.29 -11.23 11.78
CA ILE A 252 6.47 -12.65 12.10
C ILE A 252 5.19 -13.44 11.84
N ASP A 253 4.04 -12.93 12.29
CA ASP A 253 2.73 -13.57 12.10
C ASP A 253 2.41 -13.74 10.62
N VAL A 254 2.67 -12.71 9.80
CA VAL A 254 2.51 -12.79 8.33
C VAL A 254 3.50 -13.77 7.72
N ALA A 255 4.77 -13.74 8.13
CA ALA A 255 5.77 -14.67 7.62
C ALA A 255 5.35 -16.13 7.85
N ASN A 256 4.81 -16.43 9.03
CA ASN A 256 4.30 -17.76 9.35
C ASN A 256 3.05 -18.11 8.53
N ALA A 257 2.11 -17.18 8.38
CA ALA A 257 0.86 -17.40 7.66
C ALA A 257 1.05 -17.60 6.14
N TYR A 258 2.02 -16.89 5.55
CA TYR A 258 2.35 -16.94 4.12
C TYR A 258 3.61 -17.77 3.83
N HIS A 259 4.13 -18.50 4.81
CA HIS A 259 5.33 -19.33 4.66
C HIS A 259 6.56 -18.59 4.09
N CYS A 260 6.69 -17.31 4.41
CA CYS A 260 7.87 -16.52 4.06
C CYS A 260 9.05 -16.88 4.96
N ARG A 261 10.26 -16.66 4.46
CA ARG A 261 11.45 -16.70 5.33
C ARG A 261 11.51 -15.41 6.15
N LEU A 262 11.95 -15.50 7.39
CA LEU A 262 12.16 -14.35 8.25
C LEU A 262 13.66 -14.09 8.40
N LEU A 263 14.07 -12.84 8.17
CA LEU A 263 15.41 -12.35 8.47
C LEU A 263 15.38 -11.60 9.81
N ASP A 264 16.14 -12.11 10.78
CA ASP A 264 16.33 -11.45 12.06
C ASP A 264 17.32 -10.27 11.92
N LEU A 265 16.82 -9.06 12.21
CA LEU A 265 17.60 -7.83 12.25
C LEU A 265 17.67 -7.24 13.67
N SER A 266 17.39 -8.02 14.71
CA SER A 266 17.39 -7.57 16.12
C SER A 266 18.72 -6.92 16.55
N SER A 267 19.84 -7.38 16.01
CA SER A 267 21.17 -6.78 16.24
C SER A 267 21.28 -5.33 15.76
N MET A 268 20.45 -4.92 14.79
CA MET A 268 20.43 -3.53 14.31
C MET A 268 19.84 -2.55 15.33
N ALA A 269 19.28 -3.03 16.45
CA ALA A 269 18.78 -2.18 17.51
C ALA A 269 19.89 -1.60 18.42
N ASP A 270 21.16 -1.91 18.19
CA ASP A 270 22.27 -1.28 18.92
C ASP A 270 22.35 0.22 18.59
N ASP A 271 22.25 1.07 19.62
CA ASP A 271 22.30 2.52 19.51
C ASP A 271 23.59 3.02 18.81
N ALA A 272 24.69 2.27 18.90
CA ALA A 272 25.92 2.57 18.19
C ALA A 272 25.75 2.64 16.65
N HIS A 273 24.74 1.95 16.10
CA HIS A 273 24.39 1.99 14.68
C HIS A 273 23.56 3.21 14.27
N TRP A 274 22.98 3.94 15.23
CA TRP A 274 22.08 5.08 14.99
C TRP A 274 22.67 6.41 15.48
N GLN A 275 23.73 6.34 16.29
CA GLN A 275 24.33 7.52 16.91
C GLN A 275 24.97 8.45 15.88
N LEU A 276 24.56 9.73 15.89
CA LEU A 276 25.13 10.81 15.07
C LEU A 276 26.22 11.59 15.85
N ALA A 277 26.02 11.73 17.16
CA ALA A 277 26.93 12.36 18.10
C ALA A 277 26.70 11.76 19.51
N PRO A 278 27.61 11.96 20.49
CA PRO A 278 27.43 11.42 21.84
C PRO A 278 26.06 11.77 22.43
N GLY A 279 25.26 10.75 22.74
CA GLY A 279 23.88 10.87 23.25
C GLY A 279 22.80 11.26 22.23
N ILE A 280 23.14 11.50 20.96
CA ILE A 280 22.20 11.91 19.91
C ILE A 280 22.00 10.77 18.91
N LEU A 281 20.79 10.23 18.86
CA LEU A 281 20.39 9.19 17.90
C LEU A 281 19.75 9.83 16.68
N GLY A 282 20.14 9.35 15.50
CA GLY A 282 19.59 9.76 14.21
C GLY A 282 18.34 8.95 13.83
N PRO A 283 17.53 9.46 12.88
CA PRO A 283 16.40 8.73 12.31
C PRO A 283 16.81 7.64 11.31
N ARG A 284 18.11 7.54 11.00
CA ARG A 284 18.70 6.61 10.03
C ARG A 284 19.95 5.98 10.61
N LEU A 285 20.36 4.87 10.03
CA LEU A 285 21.65 4.25 10.35
C LEU A 285 22.80 5.22 10.01
N ASN A 286 23.80 5.24 10.89
CA ASN A 286 25.08 5.88 10.59
C ASN A 286 25.92 4.98 9.67
N PRO A 287 27.10 5.43 9.17
CA PRO A 287 27.91 4.63 8.26
C PRO A 287 28.31 3.25 8.81
N SER A 288 28.50 3.11 10.12
CA SER A 288 28.80 1.82 10.77
C SER A 288 27.57 0.91 10.76
N GLY A 289 26.39 1.45 11.07
CA GLY A 289 25.11 0.75 10.97
C GLY A 289 24.80 0.28 9.55
N GLU A 290 25.01 1.14 8.55
CA GLU A 290 24.84 0.76 7.14
C GLU A 290 25.78 -0.38 6.73
N ALA A 291 27.05 -0.34 7.17
CA ALA A 291 28.01 -1.41 6.92
C ALA A 291 27.60 -2.73 7.62
N ALA A 292 27.11 -2.66 8.86
CA ALA A 292 26.61 -3.81 9.61
C ALA A 292 25.37 -4.42 8.94
N LEU A 293 24.40 -3.59 8.54
CA LEU A 293 23.23 -4.02 7.78
C LEU A 293 23.64 -4.68 6.47
N ALA A 294 24.51 -4.04 5.68
CA ALA A 294 25.00 -4.62 4.43
C ALA A 294 25.70 -5.98 4.63
N ALA A 295 26.42 -6.16 5.74
CA ALA A 295 27.02 -7.45 6.09
C ALA A 295 25.98 -8.52 6.43
N LEU A 296 24.93 -8.17 7.19
CA LEU A 296 23.81 -9.07 7.51
C LEU A 296 23.00 -9.45 6.27
N LEU A 297 22.78 -8.50 5.35
CA LEU A 297 22.01 -8.73 4.13
C LEU A 297 22.82 -9.48 3.06
N ARG A 298 24.15 -9.58 3.19
CA ARG A 298 25.03 -10.18 2.17
C ARG A 298 24.64 -11.61 1.75
N PRO A 299 24.30 -12.54 2.66
CA PRO A 299 23.89 -13.90 2.28
C PRO A 299 22.56 -13.93 1.49
N TRP A 300 21.75 -12.88 1.63
CA TRP A 300 20.42 -12.75 1.05
C TRP A 300 20.40 -11.94 -0.23
N ARG A 301 21.50 -11.30 -0.63
CA ARG A 301 21.56 -10.44 -1.83
C ARG A 301 22.29 -11.15 -2.95
N SER A 302 21.72 -11.14 -4.15
CA SER A 302 22.45 -11.56 -5.34
C SER A 302 23.63 -10.61 -5.61
N ARG A 303 24.78 -11.14 -6.03
CA ARG A 303 25.93 -10.30 -6.43
C ARG A 303 25.60 -9.37 -7.59
N ALA A 304 24.60 -9.71 -8.41
CA ALA A 304 24.15 -8.88 -9.53
C ALA A 304 23.36 -7.64 -9.09
N ALA A 305 22.73 -7.67 -7.91
CA ALA A 305 21.89 -6.57 -7.42
C ALA A 305 22.68 -5.33 -6.97
N SER A 306 24.01 -5.43 -6.73
CA SER A 306 24.80 -4.29 -6.22
C SER A 306 25.18 -3.25 -7.27
N THR A 307 24.78 -3.40 -8.53
CA THR A 307 25.26 -2.57 -9.66
C THR A 307 24.25 -1.51 -10.13
N ARG A 308 23.10 -1.40 -9.47
CA ARG A 308 22.00 -0.50 -9.89
C ARG A 308 21.37 0.36 -8.78
N GLU A 309 21.96 0.34 -7.57
CA GLU A 309 21.65 1.33 -6.52
C GLU A 309 22.61 2.52 -6.64
#